data_AF-A0A855QGZ1-F1
#
_entry.id   AF-A0A855QGZ1-F1
#
_cell.length_a   1.000
_cell.length_b   1.000
_cell.length_c   1.000
_cell.angle_alpha   90.00
_cell.angle_beta   90.00
_cell.angle_gamma   90.00
#
_symmetry.space_group_name_H-M   'P 1'
#
loop_
_entity.id
_entity.type
_entity.pdbx_description
1 polymer ?
#
loop_
_entity_poly.entity_id
_entity_poly.type
_entity_poly.pdbx_seq_one_letter_code
_entity_poly.pdbx_strand_id
1 'polypeptide(L)'
;MKPHQKTFDRIREAVLPEFRERIADYLVDYEHVLQDEAASADQVSASAHQLRGYLRGLNTTRVLGMADWEDLDRRVEEAWLRAVEAE
;
A
#
# COMPACT_ATOMS: atom_id res chain seq x y z
N MET A 1 12.64 -10.33 -6.99
CA MET A 1 11.41 -9.61 -6.62
C MET A 1 11.80 -8.21 -6.22
N LYS A 2 11.21 -7.17 -6.83
CA LYS A 2 11.42 -5.78 -6.38
C LYS A 2 10.98 -5.71 -4.89
N PRO A 3 11.70 -5.01 -4.00
CA PRO A 3 11.40 -5.01 -2.55
C PRO A 3 9.94 -4.61 -2.23
N HIS A 4 9.33 -3.82 -3.13
CA HIS A 4 7.98 -3.29 -3.06
C HIS A 4 6.85 -4.30 -3.37
N GLN A 5 7.09 -5.33 -4.19
CA GLN A 5 6.09 -6.37 -4.49
C GLN A 5 5.63 -7.11 -3.22
N LYS A 6 6.55 -7.27 -2.26
CA LYS A 6 6.25 -7.93 -0.98
C LYS A 6 5.23 -7.17 -0.12
N THR A 7 5.09 -5.86 -0.31
CA THR A 7 4.10 -5.08 0.45
C THR A 7 2.70 -5.36 -0.05
N PHE A 8 2.48 -5.40 -1.36
CA PHE A 8 1.17 -5.69 -1.95
C PHE A 8 0.69 -7.12 -1.67
N ASP A 9 1.58 -8.10 -1.75
CA ASP A 9 1.26 -9.47 -1.37
C ASP A 9 0.85 -9.57 0.10
N ARG A 10 1.58 -8.90 1.00
CA ARG A 10 1.26 -8.87 2.43
C ARG A 10 -0.10 -8.22 2.71
N ILE A 11 -0.49 -7.18 1.96
CA ILE A 11 -1.84 -6.61 2.06
C ILE A 11 -2.90 -7.67 1.70
N ARG A 12 -2.72 -8.36 0.58
CA ARG A 12 -3.66 -9.41 0.11
C ARG A 12 -3.77 -10.57 1.09
N GLU A 13 -2.68 -10.92 1.77
CA GLU A 13 -2.67 -11.99 2.77
C GLU A 13 -3.33 -11.59 4.10
N ALA A 14 -3.12 -10.35 4.54
CA ALA A 14 -3.59 -9.84 5.83
C ALA A 14 -5.09 -9.49 5.89
N VAL A 15 -5.70 -9.24 4.74
CA VAL A 15 -7.14 -8.94 4.67
C VAL A 15 -7.99 -10.21 4.75
N LEU A 16 -9.22 -10.04 5.25
CA LEU A 16 -10.21 -11.11 5.34
C LEU A 16 -10.41 -11.81 3.96
N PRO A 17 -10.49 -13.16 3.91
CA PRO A 17 -10.52 -13.93 2.67
C PRO A 17 -11.60 -13.50 1.67
N GLU A 18 -12.80 -13.18 2.14
CA GLU A 18 -13.94 -12.79 1.32
C GLU A 18 -13.77 -11.44 0.61
N PHE A 19 -12.81 -10.61 1.04
CA PHE A 19 -12.52 -9.31 0.42
C PHE A 19 -11.29 -9.33 -0.49
N ARG A 20 -10.52 -10.43 -0.52
CA ARG A 20 -9.21 -10.49 -1.19
C ARG A 20 -9.26 -10.16 -2.66
N GLU A 21 -10.21 -10.73 -3.40
CA GLU A 21 -10.33 -10.51 -4.85
C GLU A 21 -10.61 -9.03 -5.16
N ARG A 22 -11.62 -8.46 -4.50
CA ARG A 22 -11.98 -7.03 -4.65
C ARG A 22 -10.84 -6.09 -4.27
N ILE A 23 -10.11 -6.42 -3.20
CA ILE A 23 -8.97 -5.62 -2.75
C ILE A 23 -7.81 -5.75 -3.75
N ALA A 24 -7.58 -6.96 -4.29
CA ALA A 24 -6.54 -7.17 -5.30
C ALA A 24 -6.77 -6.31 -6.54
N ASP A 25 -8.02 -6.21 -7.03
CA ASP A 25 -8.38 -5.35 -8.16
C ASP A 25 -8.09 -3.87 -7.86
N TYR A 26 -8.43 -3.41 -6.66
CA TYR A 26 -8.21 -2.02 -6.25
C TYR A 26 -6.72 -1.70 -6.02
N LEU A 27 -5.92 -2.68 -5.59
CA LEU A 27 -4.49 -2.49 -5.37
C LEU A 27 -3.71 -2.28 -6.67
N VAL A 28 -4.23 -2.73 -7.82
CA VAL A 28 -3.56 -2.58 -9.14
C VAL A 28 -3.25 -1.12 -9.44
N ASP A 29 -4.17 -0.20 -9.13
CA ASP A 29 -3.99 1.23 -9.42
C ASP A 29 -2.82 1.84 -8.62
N TYR A 30 -2.71 1.49 -7.34
CA TYR A 30 -1.57 1.90 -6.52
C TYR A 30 -0.28 1.23 -6.96
N GLU A 31 -0.33 -0.07 -7.25
CA GLU A 31 0.83 -0.85 -7.66
C GLU A 31 1.44 -0.30 -8.96
N HIS A 32 0.60 0.10 -9.90
CA HIS A 32 1.04 0.70 -11.16
C HIS A 32 1.85 1.97 -10.91
N VAL A 33 1.34 2.93 -10.12
CA VAL A 33 2.07 4.19 -9.88
C VAL A 33 3.29 3.98 -8.98
N LEU A 34 3.16 3.15 -7.93
CA LEU A 34 4.22 2.95 -6.94
C LEU A 34 5.38 2.07 -7.43
N GLN A 35 5.23 1.39 -8.57
CA GLN A 35 6.29 0.61 -9.22
C GLN A 35 6.74 1.17 -10.57
N ASP A 36 6.12 2.26 -11.03
CA ASP A 36 6.52 2.95 -12.26
C ASP A 36 7.77 3.81 -12.01
N GLU A 37 8.86 3.44 -12.67
CA GLU A 37 10.15 4.16 -12.62
C GLU A 37 10.08 5.53 -13.31
N ALA A 38 9.04 5.78 -14.11
CA ALA A 38 8.77 7.07 -14.75
C ALA A 38 7.82 7.97 -13.94
N ALA A 39 7.24 7.49 -12.85
CA ALA A 39 6.36 8.29 -12.00
C ALA A 39 7.17 9.37 -11.26
N SER A 40 6.65 10.60 -11.22
CA SER A 40 7.29 11.67 -10.47
C SER A 40 7.20 11.45 -8.96
N ALA A 41 8.12 12.06 -8.21
CA ALA A 41 8.10 12.10 -6.74
C ALA A 41 6.72 12.50 -6.18
N ASP A 42 6.06 13.50 -6.78
CA ASP A 42 4.71 13.94 -6.39
C ASP A 42 3.64 12.86 -6.63
N GLN A 43 3.71 12.15 -7.76
CA GLN A 43 2.78 11.06 -8.08
C GLN A 43 2.95 9.87 -7.12
N VAL A 44 4.20 9.51 -6.82
CA VAL A 44 4.54 8.46 -5.86
C VAL A 44 4.05 8.84 -4.46
N SER A 45 4.37 10.05 -4.00
CA SER A 45 3.95 10.55 -2.69
C SER A 45 2.43 10.59 -2.53
N ALA A 46 1.72 11.14 -3.52
CA ALA A 46 0.26 11.18 -3.53
C ALA A 46 -0.35 9.77 -3.47
N SER A 47 0.17 8.84 -4.29
CA SER A 47 -0.32 7.46 -4.33
C SER A 47 -0.05 6.70 -3.04
N ALA A 48 1.11 6.90 -2.42
CA ALA A 48 1.46 6.31 -1.13
C ALA A 48 0.54 6.80 0.00
N HIS A 49 0.24 8.11 0.04
CA HIS A 49 -0.72 8.65 1.00
C HIS A 49 -2.14 8.12 0.79
N GLN A 50 -2.58 7.97 -0.46
CA GLN A 50 -3.88 7.36 -0.76
C GLN A 50 -3.94 5.90 -0.31
N LEU A 51 -2.89 5.10 -0.56
CA LEU A 51 -2.80 3.72 -0.10
C LEU A 51 -2.88 3.64 1.44
N ARG A 52 -2.17 4.50 2.18
CA ARG A 52 -2.28 4.58 3.65
C ARG A 52 -3.71 4.88 4.10
N GLY A 53 -4.38 5.82 3.44
CA GLY A 53 -5.79 6.13 3.68
C GLY A 53 -6.71 4.93 3.45
N TYR A 54 -6.47 4.18 2.37
CA TYR A 54 -7.22 2.97 2.06
C TYR A 54 -7.01 1.87 3.12
N LEU A 55 -5.76 1.60 3.51
CA LEU A 55 -5.43 0.63 4.56
C LEU A 55 -6.12 1.00 5.89
N ARG A 56 -6.14 2.28 6.24
CA ARG A 56 -6.89 2.78 7.40
C ARG A 56 -8.38 2.51 7.26
N GLY A 57 -8.97 2.70 6.08
CA GLY A 57 -10.37 2.37 5.79
C GLY A 57 -10.68 0.88 5.95
N LEU A 58 -9.78 0.00 5.50
CA LEU A 58 -9.89 -1.44 5.73
C LEU A 58 -9.83 -1.78 7.22
N ASN A 59 -8.98 -1.10 7.99
CA ASN A 59 -8.91 -1.29 9.44
C ASN A 59 -10.18 -0.83 10.17
N THR A 60 -10.70 0.36 9.85
CA THR A 60 -11.91 0.89 10.50
C THR A 60 -13.16 0.06 10.19
N THR A 61 -13.19 -0.56 9.01
CA THR A 61 -14.24 -1.52 8.60
C THR A 61 -13.97 -2.96 9.06
N ARG A 62 -12.90 -3.20 9.83
CA ARG A 62 -12.48 -4.49 10.38
C ARG A 62 -12.12 -5.57 9.34
N VAL A 63 -11.81 -5.14 8.12
CA VAL A 63 -11.30 -6.02 7.04
C VAL A 63 -9.81 -6.29 7.19
N LEU A 64 -9.07 -5.38 7.86
CA LEU A 64 -7.65 -5.50 8.16
C LEU A 64 -7.42 -5.36 9.67
N GLY A 65 -6.65 -6.29 10.26
CA GLY A 65 -6.30 -6.25 11.68
C GLY A 65 -5.47 -5.01 12.06
N MET A 66 -5.54 -4.58 13.32
CA MET A 66 -4.79 -3.42 13.80
C MET A 66 -3.27 -3.60 13.66
N ALA A 67 -2.74 -4.75 14.10
CA ALA A 67 -1.31 -5.03 14.02
C ALA A 67 -0.81 -5.09 12.55
N ASP A 68 -1.60 -5.68 11.65
CA ASP A 68 -1.26 -5.70 10.23
C ASP A 68 -1.34 -4.31 9.61
N TRP A 69 -2.34 -3.50 9.98
CA TRP A 69 -2.44 -2.11 9.55
C TRP A 69 -1.23 -1.29 9.98
N GLU A 70 -0.80 -1.37 11.24
CA GLU A 70 0.36 -0.62 11.74
C GLU A 70 1.66 -1.02 11.01
N ASP A 71 1.87 -2.31 10.76
CA ASP A 71 3.05 -2.77 10.02
C ASP A 71 3.01 -2.34 8.54
N LEU A 72 1.85 -2.44 7.89
CA LEU A 72 1.69 -2.05 6.50
C LEU A 72 1.79 -0.54 6.30
N ASP A 73 1.19 0.27 7.19
CA ASP A 73 1.29 1.74 7.14
C ASP A 73 2.75 2.19 7.25
N ARG A 74 3.50 1.63 8.21
CA ARG A 74 4.93 1.89 8.39
C ARG A 74 5.74 1.49 7.16
N ARG A 75 5.47 0.32 6.56
CA ARG A 75 6.15 -0.13 5.34
C ARG A 75 5.89 0.81 4.17
N VAL A 76 4.67 1.31 4.02
CA VAL A 76 4.34 2.26 2.95
C VAL A 76 5.10 3.58 3.14
N GLU A 77 5.16 4.08 4.38
CA GLU A 77 5.91 5.29 4.71
C GLU A 77 7.42 5.12 4.45
N GLU A 78 8.03 4.04 4.95
CA GLU A 78 9.45 3.76 4.78
C GLU A 78 9.85 3.56 3.32
N ALA A 79 9.00 2.90 2.53
CA ALA A 79 9.34 2.50 1.17
C ALA A 79 9.15 3.61 0.12
N TRP A 80 8.15 4.48 0.29
CA TRP A 80 7.78 5.45 -0.76
C TRP A 80 7.73 6.90 -0.29
N LEU A 81 7.50 7.18 1.00
CA LEU A 81 7.46 8.57 1.48
C LEU A 81 8.85 9.03 1.89
N ARG A 82 9.56 8.24 2.69
CA ARG A 82 10.95 8.56 3.08
C ARG A 82 11.95 8.50 1.92
N ALA A 83 11.65 7.69 0.90
CA ALA A 83 12.45 7.62 -0.30
C ALA A 83 12.35 8.93 -1.12
N VAL A 84 11.16 9.52 -1.19
CA VAL A 84 10.91 10.79 -1.89
C VAL A 84 11.53 11.99 -1.15
N GLU A 85 11.56 11.97 0.18
CA GLU A 85 12.17 13.07 0.99
C GLU A 85 13.71 13.12 0.88
N ALA A 86 14.35 12.05 0.40
CA ALA A 86 15.81 11.96 0.28
C ALA A 86 16.35 12.37 -1.11
N GLU A 87 15.46 12.71 -2.04
CA GLU A 87 15.76 13.16 -3.42
C GLU A 87 15.61 14.68 -3.55
#